data_AF-A0A7C5VDU2-F1
#
_entry.id   AF-A0A7C5VDU2-F1
#
_cell.length_a   1.000
_cell.length_b   1.000
_cell.length_c   1.000
_cell.angle_alpha   90.00
_cell.angle_beta   90.00
_cell.angle_gamma   90.00
#
_symmetry.space_group_name_H-M   'P 1'
#
loop_
_entity.id
_entity.type
_entity.pdbx_description
1 polymer ?
#
loop_
_entity_poly.entity_id
_entity_poly.type
_entity_poly.pdbx_seq_one_letter_code
_entity_poly.pdbx_strand_id
1 'polypeptide(L)'
;YSPDFSERETLYTHLNVFEQFNPVIPDSLRETPFVFLANIGPELQLHVLDQMKKPEFVAMDTMNFWIERSYYAVREVIARVDGLIINDEEARMITGQKNLIRAMEEIKEWGPKVLIVKKGEHGAVLLLDDGFFYLPAYPVRDIVDPTGAGDTFAGGFMGYLASADEITPATVRAATVAASALASFNVEGFGVEKLKEISDENIRQRVEEFQKMTCLALDR
;
A
#
# COMPACT_ATOMS: atom_id res chain seq x y z
N TYR A 1 2.82 -0.67 23.72
CA TYR A 1 3.53 -0.70 22.43
C TYR A 1 4.69 -1.66 22.55
N SER A 2 4.86 -2.55 21.58
CA SER A 2 6.05 -3.40 21.47
C SER A 2 7.30 -2.50 21.35
N PRO A 3 8.47 -2.87 21.91
CA PRO A 3 9.72 -2.17 21.67
C PRO A 3 10.19 -2.26 20.20
N ASP A 4 9.62 -3.17 19.41
CA ASP A 4 9.77 -3.22 17.96
C ASP A 4 8.58 -2.52 17.29
N PHE A 5 8.83 -1.38 16.63
CA PHE A 5 7.80 -0.59 15.95
C PHE A 5 7.27 -1.25 14.67
N SER A 6 7.92 -2.31 14.19
CA SER A 6 7.48 -3.09 13.04
C SER A 6 6.45 -4.17 13.42
N GLU A 7 6.41 -4.61 14.67
CA GLU A 7 5.46 -5.62 15.16
C GLU A 7 4.23 -4.98 15.81
N ARG A 8 3.04 -5.35 15.33
CA ARG A 8 1.76 -4.94 15.93
C ARG A 8 0.98 -6.17 16.39
N GLU A 9 0.62 -6.19 17.65
CA GLU A 9 -0.33 -7.17 18.18
C GLU A 9 -1.75 -6.60 18.06
N THR A 10 -2.62 -7.30 17.30
CA THR A 10 -4.05 -6.98 17.27
C THR A 10 -4.71 -7.66 18.47
N LEU A 11 -5.06 -6.88 19.49
CA LEU A 11 -5.66 -7.42 20.73
C LEU A 11 -7.09 -7.93 20.50
N TYR A 12 -7.91 -7.16 19.76
CA TYR A 12 -9.30 -7.51 19.44
C TYR A 12 -9.70 -6.89 18.09
N THR A 13 -10.55 -7.59 17.33
CA THR A 13 -11.20 -7.06 16.12
C THR A 13 -12.71 -7.27 16.26
N HIS A 14 -13.48 -6.18 16.29
CA HIS A 14 -14.95 -6.22 16.32
C HIS A 14 -15.49 -5.65 15.01
N LEU A 15 -16.07 -6.49 14.15
CA LEU A 15 -16.59 -6.07 12.84
C LEU A 15 -17.80 -5.12 12.97
N ASN A 16 -18.63 -5.30 14.01
CA ASN A 16 -19.78 -4.45 14.29
C ASN A 16 -20.65 -4.23 13.03
N VAL A 17 -20.92 -2.98 12.65
CA VAL A 17 -21.73 -2.64 11.47
C VAL A 17 -21.20 -3.23 10.16
N PHE A 18 -19.90 -3.58 10.09
CA PHE A 18 -19.30 -4.17 8.90
C PHE A 18 -19.63 -5.64 8.69
N GLU A 19 -20.12 -6.36 9.70
CA GLU A 19 -20.50 -7.77 9.55
C GLU A 19 -21.69 -7.96 8.60
N GLN A 20 -22.61 -6.99 8.56
CA GLN A 20 -23.81 -6.99 7.72
C GLN A 20 -23.77 -5.90 6.65
N PHE A 21 -22.63 -5.26 6.45
CA PHE A 21 -22.52 -4.13 5.53
C PHE A 21 -22.56 -4.60 4.08
N ASN A 22 -23.60 -4.16 3.37
CA ASN A 22 -23.82 -4.46 1.97
C ASN A 22 -23.98 -3.15 1.18
N PRO A 23 -22.88 -2.47 0.81
CA PRO A 23 -22.94 -1.17 0.19
C PRO A 23 -23.49 -1.25 -1.24
N VAL A 24 -24.36 -0.31 -1.57
CA VAL A 24 -24.74 -0.02 -2.96
C VAL A 24 -23.98 1.23 -3.38
N ILE A 25 -23.03 1.09 -4.30
CA ILE A 25 -22.25 2.21 -4.81
C ILE A 25 -23.18 3.08 -5.68
N PRO A 26 -23.32 4.39 -5.39
CA PRO A 26 -24.11 5.30 -6.23
C PRO A 26 -23.60 5.33 -7.67
N ASP A 27 -24.50 5.46 -8.65
CA ASP A 27 -24.13 5.43 -10.07
C ASP A 27 -23.05 6.47 -10.43
N SER A 28 -23.06 7.63 -9.78
CA SER A 28 -22.05 8.68 -9.96
C SER A 28 -20.64 8.27 -9.56
N LEU A 29 -20.49 7.27 -8.69
CA LEU A 29 -19.19 6.78 -8.22
C LEU A 29 -18.73 5.51 -8.96
N ARG A 30 -19.62 4.81 -9.68
CA ARG A 30 -19.28 3.55 -10.40
C ARG A 30 -18.37 3.75 -11.61
N GLU A 31 -18.20 4.98 -12.07
CA GLU A 31 -17.31 5.37 -13.17
C GLU A 31 -15.99 5.96 -12.68
N THR A 32 -15.70 5.89 -11.37
CA THR A 32 -14.43 6.38 -10.82
C THR A 32 -13.25 5.61 -11.45
N PRO A 33 -12.26 6.31 -12.02
CA PRO A 33 -11.14 5.67 -12.71
C PRO A 33 -10.16 4.98 -11.75
N PHE A 34 -9.99 5.50 -10.53
CA PHE A 34 -9.08 4.94 -9.54
C PHE A 34 -9.86 4.38 -8.35
N VAL A 35 -9.66 3.09 -8.05
CA VAL A 35 -10.33 2.40 -6.95
C VAL A 35 -9.29 1.84 -6.01
N PHE A 36 -9.42 2.16 -4.72
CA PHE A 36 -8.64 1.54 -3.67
C PHE A 36 -9.55 0.69 -2.79
N LEU A 37 -9.42 -0.64 -2.91
CA LEU A 37 -10.07 -1.61 -2.06
C LEU A 37 -9.28 -1.73 -0.76
N ALA A 38 -9.48 -0.76 0.13
CA ALA A 38 -8.84 -0.74 1.43
C ALA A 38 -9.20 -1.98 2.27
N ASN A 39 -8.36 -2.26 3.27
CA ASN A 39 -8.42 -3.44 4.10
C ASN A 39 -9.81 -3.60 4.76
N ILE A 40 -10.54 -4.59 4.27
CA ILE A 40 -11.82 -5.04 4.79
C ILE A 40 -12.07 -6.47 4.30
N GLY A 41 -13.19 -7.10 4.69
CA GLY A 41 -13.53 -8.44 4.26
C GLY A 41 -13.41 -8.60 2.74
N PRO A 42 -12.69 -9.62 2.23
CA PRO A 42 -12.42 -9.76 0.80
C PRO A 42 -13.69 -9.94 -0.02
N GLU A 43 -14.74 -10.55 0.53
CA GLU A 43 -16.05 -10.66 -0.12
C GLU A 43 -16.68 -9.27 -0.34
N LEU A 44 -16.48 -8.34 0.59
CA LEU A 44 -16.92 -6.97 0.46
C LEU A 44 -16.05 -6.20 -0.56
N GLN A 45 -14.74 -6.44 -0.59
CA GLN A 45 -13.85 -5.88 -1.62
C GLN A 45 -14.29 -6.32 -3.02
N LEU A 46 -14.62 -7.61 -3.21
CA LEU A 46 -15.18 -8.15 -4.45
C LEU A 46 -16.53 -7.51 -4.78
N HIS A 47 -17.43 -7.41 -3.80
CA HIS A 47 -18.75 -6.79 -3.99
C HIS A 47 -18.69 -5.32 -4.41
N VAL A 48 -17.72 -4.56 -3.90
CA VAL A 48 -17.46 -3.19 -4.35
C VAL A 48 -16.92 -3.20 -5.79
N LEU A 49 -15.92 -4.05 -6.06
CA LEU A 49 -15.30 -4.16 -7.38
C LEU A 49 -16.32 -4.56 -8.48
N ASP A 50 -17.24 -5.48 -8.19
CA ASP A 50 -18.28 -5.95 -9.11
C ASP A 50 -19.28 -4.86 -9.51
N GLN A 51 -19.41 -3.80 -8.70
CA GLN A 51 -20.27 -2.66 -8.99
C GLN A 51 -19.58 -1.59 -9.85
N MET A 52 -18.26 -1.63 -9.97
CA MET A 52 -17.49 -0.66 -10.76
C MET A 52 -17.58 -1.01 -12.25
N LYS A 53 -17.76 0.00 -13.11
CA LYS A 53 -17.97 -0.24 -14.55
C LYS A 53 -16.66 -0.49 -15.29
N LYS A 54 -15.70 0.44 -15.15
CA LYS A 54 -14.44 0.41 -15.89
C LYS A 54 -13.38 1.28 -15.20
N PRO A 55 -12.89 0.87 -14.02
CA PRO A 55 -11.75 1.53 -13.41
C PRO A 55 -10.52 1.41 -14.34
N GLU A 56 -9.72 2.45 -14.39
CA GLU A 56 -8.42 2.48 -15.07
C GLU A 56 -7.34 1.78 -14.23
N PHE A 57 -7.45 1.88 -12.91
CA PHE A 57 -6.54 1.23 -11.97
C PHE A 57 -7.25 0.86 -10.68
N VAL A 58 -7.18 -0.42 -10.33
CA VAL A 58 -7.68 -0.93 -9.05
C VAL A 58 -6.50 -1.41 -8.22
N ALA A 59 -6.35 -0.89 -7.01
CA ALA A 59 -5.42 -1.44 -6.03
C ALA A 59 -6.14 -1.91 -4.77
N MET A 60 -5.50 -2.81 -4.03
CA MET A 60 -5.99 -3.26 -2.74
C MET A 60 -4.86 -3.33 -1.71
N ASP A 61 -5.25 -3.32 -0.44
CA ASP A 61 -4.49 -3.92 0.64
C ASP A 61 -5.37 -4.91 1.43
N THR A 62 -4.76 -5.61 2.36
CA THR A 62 -5.43 -6.59 3.22
C THR A 62 -4.70 -6.65 4.56
N MET A 63 -5.03 -7.63 5.41
CA MET A 63 -4.32 -7.89 6.66
C MET A 63 -4.27 -9.39 6.95
N ASN A 64 -3.36 -9.78 7.83
CA ASN A 64 -3.23 -11.15 8.37
C ASN A 64 -4.58 -11.80 8.74
N PHE A 65 -5.50 -11.05 9.38
CA PHE A 65 -6.82 -11.55 9.77
C PHE A 65 -7.63 -12.14 8.60
N TRP A 66 -7.62 -11.49 7.43
CA TRP A 66 -8.34 -11.98 6.25
C TRP A 66 -7.57 -13.08 5.52
N ILE A 67 -6.23 -13.00 5.51
CA ILE A 67 -5.38 -14.03 4.91
C ILE A 67 -5.58 -15.36 5.63
N GLU A 68 -5.68 -15.36 6.95
CA GLU A 68 -5.88 -16.57 7.76
C GLU A 68 -7.30 -17.15 7.63
N ARG A 69 -8.32 -16.28 7.57
CA ARG A 69 -9.72 -16.70 7.68
C ARG A 69 -10.43 -16.90 6.35
N SER A 70 -10.03 -16.13 5.34
CA SER A 70 -10.69 -16.05 4.03
C SER A 70 -9.66 -16.10 2.88
N TYR A 71 -8.63 -16.95 3.03
CA TYR A 71 -7.51 -17.07 2.08
C TYR A 71 -7.92 -17.09 0.61
N TYR A 72 -8.88 -17.94 0.25
CA TYR A 72 -9.32 -18.09 -1.15
C TYR A 72 -9.99 -16.83 -1.68
N ALA A 73 -10.78 -16.13 -0.86
CA ALA A 73 -11.40 -14.87 -1.25
C ALA A 73 -10.34 -13.75 -1.38
N VAL A 74 -9.37 -13.67 -0.47
CA VAL A 74 -8.23 -12.73 -0.61
C VAL A 74 -7.50 -12.98 -1.93
N ARG A 75 -7.19 -14.25 -2.24
CA ARG A 75 -6.53 -14.62 -3.50
C ARG A 75 -7.38 -14.27 -4.73
N GLU A 76 -8.70 -14.42 -4.65
CA GLU A 76 -9.62 -14.02 -5.70
C GLU A 76 -9.59 -12.50 -5.94
N VAL A 77 -9.58 -11.68 -4.88
CA VAL A 77 -9.43 -10.22 -5.02
C VAL A 77 -8.07 -9.90 -5.68
N ILE A 78 -6.98 -10.51 -5.21
CA ILE A 78 -5.62 -10.31 -5.76
C ILE A 78 -5.60 -10.58 -7.28
N ALA A 79 -6.29 -11.63 -7.74
CA ALA A 79 -6.33 -11.98 -9.16
C ALA A 79 -7.11 -10.98 -10.04
N ARG A 80 -7.87 -10.05 -9.42
CA ARG A 80 -8.77 -9.11 -10.10
C ARG A 80 -8.36 -7.65 -9.98
N VAL A 81 -7.23 -7.36 -9.33
CA VAL A 81 -6.71 -5.99 -9.14
C VAL A 81 -5.44 -5.74 -9.95
N ASP A 82 -5.18 -4.49 -10.28
CA ASP A 82 -3.94 -4.06 -10.93
C ASP A 82 -2.79 -3.86 -9.92
N GLY A 83 -3.11 -3.48 -8.68
CA GLY A 83 -2.15 -3.17 -7.62
C GLY A 83 -2.40 -3.92 -6.32
N LEU A 84 -1.34 -4.44 -5.71
CA LEU A 84 -1.37 -5.00 -4.35
C LEU A 84 -0.34 -4.29 -3.47
N ILE A 85 -0.78 -3.77 -2.32
CA ILE A 85 0.07 -3.12 -1.32
C ILE A 85 -0.05 -3.89 -0.01
N ILE A 86 1.00 -4.59 0.38
CA ILE A 86 1.02 -5.43 1.60
C ILE A 86 2.32 -5.22 2.36
N ASN A 87 2.43 -5.76 3.57
CA ASN A 87 3.71 -5.87 4.26
C ASN A 87 4.42 -7.20 3.93
N ASP A 88 5.66 -7.36 4.38
CA ASP A 88 6.45 -8.54 4.05
C ASP A 88 5.99 -9.81 4.79
N GLU A 89 5.43 -9.70 5.99
CA GLU A 89 4.80 -10.82 6.69
C GLU A 89 3.61 -11.36 5.89
N GLU A 90 2.69 -10.47 5.47
CA GLU A 90 1.52 -10.78 4.65
C GLU A 90 1.93 -11.46 3.34
N ALA A 91 2.97 -10.96 2.65
CA ALA A 91 3.47 -11.58 1.42
C ALA A 91 3.93 -13.03 1.64
N ARG A 92 4.58 -13.31 2.77
CA ARG A 92 5.01 -14.66 3.15
C ARG A 92 3.85 -15.52 3.60
N MET A 93 2.87 -14.97 4.31
CA MET A 93 1.65 -15.69 4.72
C MET A 93 0.83 -16.12 3.50
N ILE A 94 0.68 -15.24 2.51
CA ILE A 94 -0.10 -15.47 1.29
C ILE A 94 0.49 -16.63 0.45
N THR A 95 1.82 -16.71 0.36
CA THR A 95 2.51 -17.67 -0.53
C THR A 95 3.09 -18.88 0.21
N GLY A 96 3.26 -18.81 1.53
CA GLY A 96 4.04 -19.77 2.31
C GLY A 96 5.55 -19.72 2.04
N GLN A 97 6.03 -18.80 1.19
CA GLN A 97 7.45 -18.66 0.86
C GLN A 97 8.19 -17.94 1.99
N LYS A 98 9.39 -18.43 2.36
CA LYS A 98 10.27 -17.72 3.31
C LYS A 98 11.02 -16.57 2.67
N ASN A 99 11.42 -16.75 1.41
CA ASN A 99 12.17 -15.76 0.66
C ASN A 99 11.19 -14.74 0.05
N LEU A 100 11.38 -13.46 0.39
CA LEU A 100 10.46 -12.40 -0.04
C LEU A 100 10.43 -12.21 -1.56
N ILE A 101 11.56 -12.36 -2.24
CA ILE A 101 11.65 -12.21 -3.71
C ILE A 101 10.78 -13.28 -4.37
N ARG A 102 10.90 -14.53 -3.94
CA ARG A 102 10.06 -15.63 -4.43
C ARG A 102 8.58 -15.42 -4.11
N ALA A 103 8.26 -14.91 -2.92
CA ALA A 103 6.88 -14.58 -2.56
C ALA A 103 6.30 -13.52 -3.51
N MET A 104 7.07 -12.46 -3.79
CA MET A 104 6.64 -11.39 -4.68
C MET A 104 6.46 -11.86 -6.12
N GLU A 105 7.40 -12.66 -6.64
CA GLU A 105 7.30 -13.28 -7.97
C GLU A 105 6.06 -14.17 -8.08
N GLU A 106 5.79 -15.01 -7.08
CA GLU A 106 4.61 -15.89 -7.06
C GLU A 106 3.29 -15.10 -7.05
N ILE A 107 3.19 -14.05 -6.22
CA ILE A 107 2.00 -13.18 -6.18
C ILE A 107 1.80 -12.45 -7.52
N LYS A 108 2.90 -12.03 -8.17
CA LYS A 108 2.87 -11.34 -9.46
C LYS A 108 2.18 -12.16 -10.53
N GLU A 109 2.40 -13.49 -10.52
CA GLU A 109 1.79 -14.42 -11.46
C GLU A 109 0.26 -14.53 -11.32
N TRP A 110 -0.32 -14.07 -10.20
CA TRP A 110 -1.75 -14.19 -9.97
C TRP A 110 -2.58 -13.07 -10.62
N GLY A 111 -1.98 -11.92 -10.96
CA GLY A 111 -2.70 -10.81 -11.58
C GLY A 111 -2.07 -9.42 -11.44
N PRO A 112 -1.61 -8.99 -10.25
CA PRO A 112 -1.23 -7.59 -10.04
C PRO A 112 -0.07 -7.10 -10.92
N LYS A 113 -0.31 -6.06 -11.71
CA LYS A 113 0.71 -5.33 -12.50
C LYS A 113 1.61 -4.43 -11.65
N VAL A 114 1.20 -4.14 -10.42
CA VAL A 114 1.99 -3.41 -9.41
C VAL A 114 1.93 -4.19 -8.10
N LEU A 115 3.08 -4.62 -7.59
CA LEU A 115 3.16 -5.22 -6.26
C LEU A 115 4.12 -4.42 -5.39
N ILE A 116 3.62 -3.85 -4.30
CA ILE A 116 4.41 -3.12 -3.32
C ILE A 116 4.40 -3.91 -2.01
N VAL A 117 5.58 -4.28 -1.54
CA VAL A 117 5.79 -4.86 -0.22
C VAL A 117 6.49 -3.83 0.67
N LYS A 118 5.77 -3.36 1.69
CA LYS A 118 6.28 -2.49 2.75
C LYS A 118 7.05 -3.33 3.77
N LYS A 119 8.18 -2.81 4.25
CA LYS A 119 9.03 -3.46 5.25
C LYS A 119 9.24 -2.57 6.48
N GLY A 120 8.19 -1.87 6.92
CA GLY A 120 8.27 -0.94 8.05
C GLY A 120 9.43 0.06 7.92
N GLU A 121 10.29 0.08 8.93
CA GLU A 121 11.49 0.93 8.99
C GLU A 121 12.61 0.56 8.00
N HIS A 122 12.44 -0.50 7.21
CA HIS A 122 13.38 -0.89 6.16
C HIS A 122 12.98 -0.43 4.75
N GLY A 123 11.84 0.26 4.62
CA GLY A 123 11.39 0.87 3.38
C GLY A 123 10.37 0.03 2.63
N ALA A 124 10.45 0.01 1.29
CA ALA A 124 9.53 -0.73 0.44
C ALA A 124 10.24 -1.36 -0.76
N VAL A 125 9.68 -2.46 -1.23
CA VAL A 125 10.10 -3.14 -2.45
C VAL A 125 8.92 -3.14 -3.42
N LEU A 126 9.11 -2.58 -4.60
CA LEU A 126 8.15 -2.58 -5.69
C LEU A 126 8.59 -3.62 -6.73
N LEU A 127 7.64 -4.42 -7.23
CA LEU A 127 7.83 -5.33 -8.35
C LEU A 127 6.89 -4.97 -9.51
N LEU A 128 7.50 -4.59 -10.61
CA LEU A 128 6.89 -4.33 -11.91
C LEU A 128 7.36 -5.37 -12.93
N ASP A 129 6.80 -5.35 -14.13
CA ASP A 129 7.22 -6.23 -15.22
C ASP A 129 8.66 -5.94 -15.69
N ASP A 130 9.15 -4.71 -15.49
CA ASP A 130 10.54 -4.32 -15.75
C ASP A 130 11.51 -4.64 -14.59
N GLY A 131 11.01 -5.24 -13.51
CA GLY A 131 11.78 -5.78 -12.41
C GLY A 131 11.56 -5.11 -11.06
N PHE A 132 12.53 -5.29 -10.17
CA PHE A 132 12.48 -4.79 -8.80
C PHE A 132 12.95 -3.35 -8.68
N PHE A 133 12.23 -2.57 -7.88
CA PHE A 133 12.62 -1.26 -7.41
C PHE A 133 12.66 -1.26 -5.87
N TYR A 134 13.83 -0.93 -5.31
CA TYR A 134 14.04 -0.89 -3.87
C TYR A 134 14.09 0.57 -3.41
N LEU A 135 13.25 0.89 -2.43
CA LEU A 135 13.21 2.20 -1.79
C LEU A 135 13.55 2.01 -0.31
N PRO A 136 14.66 2.56 0.20
CA PRO A 136 14.93 2.52 1.64
C PRO A 136 13.88 3.31 2.41
N ALA A 137 13.78 3.09 3.73
CA ALA A 137 12.96 3.94 4.57
C ALA A 137 13.58 5.34 4.70
N TYR A 138 12.72 6.33 4.95
CA TYR A 138 13.18 7.62 5.43
C TYR A 138 13.59 7.49 6.90
N PRO A 139 14.78 7.98 7.31
CA PRO A 139 15.26 7.87 8.68
C PRO A 139 14.58 8.94 9.54
N VAL A 140 13.36 8.64 9.98
CA VAL A 140 12.62 9.48 10.93
C VAL A 140 13.28 9.37 12.29
N ARG A 141 13.67 10.50 12.90
CA ARG A 141 14.36 10.53 14.19
C ARG A 141 13.44 10.14 15.36
N ASP A 142 12.23 10.70 15.35
CA ASP A 142 11.28 10.57 16.44
C ASP A 142 9.97 9.95 15.90
N ILE A 143 9.83 8.64 16.08
CA ILE A 143 8.60 7.92 15.75
C ILE A 143 7.65 8.07 16.95
N VAL A 144 6.51 8.73 16.72
CA VAL A 144 5.49 8.99 17.74
C VAL A 144 4.40 7.92 17.69
N ASP A 145 3.82 7.68 16.52
CA ASP A 145 2.74 6.71 16.33
C ASP A 145 2.81 6.09 14.92
N PRO A 146 3.09 4.78 14.78
CA PRO A 146 3.15 4.15 13.47
C PRO A 146 1.75 3.94 12.85
N THR A 147 0.67 4.09 13.63
CA THR A 147 -0.71 3.82 13.19
C THR A 147 -1.07 4.67 11.97
N GLY A 148 -1.70 4.05 10.96
CA GLY A 148 -2.08 4.73 9.73
C GLY A 148 -0.95 4.96 8.72
N ALA A 149 0.31 4.62 9.02
CA ALA A 149 1.40 4.80 8.05
C ALA A 149 1.19 3.98 6.76
N GLY A 150 0.62 2.77 6.90
CA GLY A 150 0.28 1.90 5.77
C GLY A 150 -0.83 2.48 4.89
N ASP A 151 -1.89 3.00 5.51
CA ASP A 151 -3.01 3.64 4.83
C ASP A 151 -2.59 4.97 4.19
N THR A 152 -1.75 5.73 4.87
CA THR A 152 -1.14 6.97 4.36
C THR A 152 -0.30 6.69 3.12
N PHE A 153 0.51 5.63 3.16
CA PHE A 153 1.27 5.18 2.00
C PHE A 153 0.32 4.85 0.83
N ALA A 154 -0.71 4.03 1.08
CA ALA A 154 -1.65 3.65 0.03
C ALA A 154 -2.42 4.85 -0.55
N GLY A 155 -2.89 5.76 0.32
CA GLY A 155 -3.56 6.99 -0.08
C GLY A 155 -2.65 7.92 -0.87
N GLY A 156 -1.39 8.10 -0.44
CA GLY A 156 -0.40 8.88 -1.17
C GLY A 156 -0.06 8.28 -2.53
N PHE A 157 0.06 6.95 -2.60
CA PHE A 157 0.31 6.23 -3.84
C PHE A 157 -0.84 6.41 -4.84
N MET A 158 -2.08 6.14 -4.40
CA MET A 158 -3.28 6.26 -5.24
C MET A 158 -3.54 7.70 -5.64
N GLY A 159 -3.36 8.67 -4.73
CA GLY A 159 -3.50 10.10 -5.01
C GLY A 159 -2.46 10.60 -6.02
N TYR A 160 -1.22 10.10 -5.96
CA TYR A 160 -0.21 10.44 -6.95
C TYR A 160 -0.57 9.89 -8.33
N LEU A 161 -0.97 8.61 -8.41
CA LEU A 161 -1.39 8.02 -9.70
C LEU A 161 -2.62 8.72 -10.28
N ALA A 162 -3.59 9.09 -9.44
CA ALA A 162 -4.80 9.79 -9.87
C ALA A 162 -4.54 11.22 -10.37
N SER A 163 -3.40 11.82 -10.01
CA SER A 163 -2.98 13.14 -10.52
C SER A 163 -2.01 13.08 -11.70
N ALA A 164 -1.55 11.87 -12.06
CA ALA A 164 -0.67 11.67 -13.20
C ALA A 164 -1.47 11.52 -14.50
N ASP A 165 -0.90 11.99 -15.62
CA ASP A 165 -1.52 11.86 -16.94
C ASP A 165 -1.58 10.40 -17.42
N GLU A 166 -0.57 9.59 -17.07
CA GLU A 166 -0.46 8.19 -17.48
C GLU A 166 0.15 7.29 -16.40
N ILE A 167 -0.29 6.04 -16.37
CA ILE A 167 0.27 4.99 -15.50
C ILE A 167 1.38 4.26 -16.26
N THR A 168 2.62 4.59 -15.93
CA THR A 168 3.84 4.02 -16.50
C THR A 168 4.73 3.49 -15.38
N PRO A 169 5.71 2.62 -15.66
CA PRO A 169 6.67 2.19 -14.64
C PRO A 169 7.38 3.36 -13.94
N ALA A 170 7.65 4.47 -14.66
CA ALA A 170 8.24 5.67 -14.08
C ALA A 170 7.29 6.38 -13.12
N THR A 171 6.01 6.54 -13.48
CA THR A 171 5.03 7.20 -12.60
C THR A 171 4.68 6.34 -11.38
N VAL A 172 4.65 5.00 -11.51
CA VAL A 172 4.47 4.08 -10.37
C VAL A 172 5.66 4.15 -9.40
N ARG A 173 6.90 4.22 -9.91
CA ARG A 173 8.09 4.44 -9.06
C ARG A 173 8.03 5.79 -8.35
N ALA A 174 7.66 6.86 -9.06
CA ALA A 174 7.50 8.18 -8.47
C ALA A 174 6.39 8.22 -7.39
N ALA A 175 5.25 7.57 -7.65
CA ALA A 175 4.16 7.41 -6.69
C ALA A 175 4.62 6.67 -5.44
N THR A 176 5.42 5.61 -5.60
CA THR A 176 6.01 4.84 -4.48
C THR A 176 6.90 5.72 -3.59
N VAL A 177 7.74 6.56 -4.21
CA VAL A 177 8.61 7.49 -3.48
C VAL A 177 7.80 8.57 -2.76
N ALA A 178 6.81 9.17 -3.42
CA ALA A 178 5.94 10.18 -2.81
C ALA A 178 5.11 9.60 -1.65
N ALA A 179 4.60 8.38 -1.81
CA ALA A 179 3.88 7.64 -0.78
C ALA A 179 4.74 7.36 0.46
N SER A 180 6.00 6.92 0.26
CA SER A 180 6.96 6.75 1.37
C SER A 180 7.28 8.07 2.06
N ALA A 181 7.43 9.17 1.32
CA ALA A 181 7.63 10.49 1.89
C ALA A 181 6.44 10.91 2.74
N LEU A 182 5.21 10.74 2.25
CA LEU A 182 3.99 11.06 2.98
C LEU A 182 3.85 10.21 4.26
N ALA A 183 4.06 8.89 4.15
CA ALA A 183 4.01 7.98 5.29
C ALA A 183 5.06 8.31 6.36
N SER A 184 6.23 8.82 5.95
CA SER A 184 7.28 9.23 6.90
C SER A 184 6.89 10.45 7.73
N PHE A 185 5.96 11.30 7.27
CA PHE A 185 5.38 12.35 8.10
C PHE A 185 4.31 11.81 9.05
N ASN A 186 3.46 10.88 8.60
CA ASN A 186 2.40 10.32 9.45
C ASN A 186 2.96 9.80 10.78
N VAL A 187 4.10 9.10 10.74
CA VAL A 187 4.69 8.51 11.94
C VAL A 187 5.27 9.51 12.96
N GLU A 188 5.44 10.79 12.56
CA GLU A 188 5.96 11.87 13.42
C GLU A 188 4.87 12.51 14.31
N GLY A 189 3.61 12.09 14.21
CA GLY A 189 2.51 12.59 15.05
C GLY A 189 1.48 11.51 15.36
N PHE A 190 0.54 11.80 16.27
CA PHE A 190 -0.53 10.86 16.60
C PHE A 190 -1.60 10.80 15.52
N GLY A 191 -1.98 9.59 15.10
CA GLY A 191 -2.96 9.39 14.04
C GLY A 191 -2.67 10.24 12.79
N VAL A 192 -3.65 11.04 12.37
CA VAL A 192 -3.55 11.87 11.15
C VAL A 192 -3.17 13.33 11.42
N GLU A 193 -2.77 13.68 12.65
CA GLU A 193 -2.52 15.07 13.03
C GLU A 193 -1.41 15.70 12.19
N LYS A 194 -0.29 14.99 12.02
CA LYS A 194 0.84 15.50 11.24
C LYS A 194 0.47 15.75 9.77
N LEU A 195 -0.40 14.92 9.20
CA LEU A 195 -0.84 15.05 7.81
C LEU A 195 -1.65 16.33 7.55
N LYS A 196 -2.24 16.94 8.59
CA LYS A 196 -2.98 18.21 8.47
C LYS A 196 -2.06 19.43 8.42
N GLU A 197 -0.81 19.28 8.84
CA GLU A 197 0.16 20.37 8.97
C GLU A 197 1.11 20.46 7.77
N ILE A 198 1.27 19.37 7.03
CA ILE A 198 2.20 19.30 5.90
C ILE A 198 1.61 19.91 4.64
N SER A 199 2.50 20.39 3.78
CA SER A 199 2.20 20.94 2.46
C SER A 199 2.89 20.14 1.35
N ASP A 200 2.52 20.39 0.10
CA ASP A 200 3.19 19.82 -1.06
C ASP A 200 4.68 20.13 -1.09
N GLU A 201 5.10 21.28 -0.56
CA GLU A 201 6.51 21.66 -0.43
C GLU A 201 7.25 20.71 0.54
N ASN A 202 6.62 20.37 1.66
CA ASN A 202 7.22 19.45 2.62
C ASN A 202 7.41 18.06 2.01
N ILE A 203 6.43 17.59 1.23
CA ILE A 203 6.52 16.30 0.52
C ILE A 203 7.63 16.36 -0.53
N ARG A 204 7.69 17.41 -1.35
CA ARG A 204 8.75 17.58 -2.35
C ARG A 204 10.14 17.61 -1.73
N GLN A 205 10.33 18.34 -0.63
CA GLN A 205 11.59 18.36 0.10
C GLN A 205 11.98 16.95 0.61
N ARG A 206 11.03 16.21 1.19
CA ARG A 206 11.25 14.84 1.69
C ARG A 206 11.63 13.88 0.54
N VAL A 207 11.06 14.06 -0.64
CA VAL A 207 11.42 13.30 -1.86
C VAL A 207 12.84 13.65 -2.34
N GLU A 208 13.24 14.92 -2.33
CA GLU A 208 14.61 15.31 -2.65
C GLU A 208 15.64 14.73 -1.66
N GLU A 209 15.28 14.66 -0.38
CA GLU A 209 16.11 14.02 0.65
C GLU A 209 16.27 12.53 0.36
N PHE A 210 15.20 11.82 -0.01
CA PHE A 210 15.28 10.42 -0.49
C PHE A 210 16.23 10.25 -1.68
N GLN A 211 16.15 11.14 -2.68
CA GLN A 211 17.03 11.09 -3.86
C GLN A 211 18.49 11.28 -3.47
N LYS A 212 18.80 12.24 -2.58
CA LYS A 212 20.16 12.47 -2.07
C LYS A 212 20.69 11.25 -1.30
N MET A 213 19.85 10.60 -0.50
CA MET A 213 20.21 9.41 0.28
C MET A 213 20.48 8.17 -0.58
N THR A 214 19.83 8.06 -1.72
CA THR A 214 19.88 6.88 -2.60
C THR A 214 20.78 7.06 -3.81
N CYS A 215 21.37 8.24 -3.98
CA CYS A 215 22.26 8.55 -5.08
C CYS A 215 23.53 7.68 -5.00
N LEU A 216 23.53 6.58 -5.74
CA LEU A 216 24.71 5.75 -5.98
C LEU A 216 25.44 6.31 -7.19
N ALA A 217 26.15 7.43 -7.01
CA ALA A 217 27.09 7.91 -8.01
C ALA A 217 28.35 7.02 -7.98
N LEU A 218 28.60 6.31 -9.08
CA LEU A 218 29.87 5.62 -9.30
C LEU A 218 30.72 6.53 -10.19
N ASP A 219 31.63 7.29 -9.59
CA ASP A 219 32.69 7.95 -10.34
C ASP A 219 33.55 6.86 -10.99
N ARG A 220 33.51 6.76 -12.32
CA ARG A 220 34.42 5.92 -13.11
C ARG A 220 35.55 6.77 -13.67
#